data_AF-A0A8J8SB04-F1
#
_entry.id   AF-A0A8J8SB04-F1
#
_cell.length_a   1.000
_cell.length_b   1.000
_cell.length_c   1.000
_cell.angle_alpha   90.00
_cell.angle_beta   90.00
_cell.angle_gamma   90.00
#
_symmetry.space_group_name_H-M   'P 1'
#
loop_
_entity.id
_entity.type
_entity.pdbx_description
1 polymer ?
#
loop_
_entity_poly.entity_id
_entity_poly.type
_entity_poly.pdbx_seq_one_letter_code
_entity_poly.pdbx_strand_id
1 'polypeptide(L)'
;MLVKTPGKCIFRDLDQFHRKYLEADKVIIFSQIKKGFISGKMKTIIDRLICHYLPYIEISKEGSNHLARYNKYPDIEFYYEGNFSMKNGKQILEDYIIRTFTQYRSKNIMVKDINTWGATK
;
A
#
# COMPACT_ATOMS: atom_id res chain seq x y z
N MET A 1 5.04 -13.15 -14.99
CA MET A 1 5.42 -13.33 -13.57
C MET A 1 4.31 -14.01 -12.76
N LEU A 2 3.15 -13.37 -12.64
CA LEU A 2 2.00 -13.83 -11.82
C LEU A 2 1.41 -15.20 -12.19
N VAL A 3 1.63 -15.67 -13.42
CA VAL A 3 1.15 -16.97 -13.93
C VAL A 3 2.25 -18.06 -13.86
N LYS A 4 3.52 -17.69 -14.04
CA LYS A 4 4.66 -18.64 -14.03
C LYS A 4 5.15 -18.96 -12.61
N THR A 5 5.13 -17.98 -11.70
CA THR A 5 5.45 -18.14 -10.28
C THR A 5 4.36 -17.50 -9.43
N PRO A 6 3.17 -18.12 -9.31
CA PRO A 6 2.02 -17.52 -8.65
C PRO A 6 2.32 -17.21 -7.18
N GLY A 7 1.97 -15.99 -6.75
CA GLY A 7 2.14 -15.55 -5.36
C GLY A 7 3.60 -15.30 -4.94
N LYS A 8 4.59 -15.41 -5.84
CA LYS A 8 6.01 -15.23 -5.52
C LYS A 8 6.63 -14.12 -6.36
N CYS A 9 7.38 -13.25 -5.70
CA CYS A 9 8.19 -12.23 -6.36
C CYS A 9 9.39 -12.87 -7.07
N ILE A 10 9.76 -12.41 -8.27
CA ILE A 10 10.94 -12.96 -8.99
C ILE A 10 12.26 -12.61 -8.31
N PHE A 11 12.30 -11.48 -7.59
CA PHE A 11 13.51 -10.99 -6.95
C PHE A 11 13.86 -11.78 -5.68
N ARG A 12 12.88 -12.51 -5.10
CA ARG A 12 13.01 -13.45 -3.96
C ARG A 12 13.67 -12.91 -2.68
N ASP A 13 13.87 -11.62 -2.59
CA ASP A 13 14.51 -10.91 -1.47
C ASP A 13 13.50 -10.43 -0.40
N LEU A 14 12.19 -10.56 -0.64
CA LEU A 14 11.13 -10.14 0.29
C LEU A 14 10.12 -11.25 0.61
N ASP A 15 10.47 -12.52 0.40
CA ASP A 15 9.52 -13.64 0.56
C ASP A 15 8.93 -13.74 1.99
N GLN A 16 9.76 -13.50 3.01
CA GLN A 16 9.29 -13.47 4.40
C GLN A 16 8.35 -12.29 4.66
N PHE A 17 8.67 -11.12 4.10
CA PHE A 17 7.84 -9.92 4.20
C PHE A 17 6.47 -10.16 3.56
N HIS A 18 6.42 -10.72 2.35
CA HIS A 18 5.17 -11.04 1.65
C HIS A 18 4.27 -11.97 2.47
N ARG A 19 4.85 -13.03 3.07
CA ARG A 19 4.12 -13.94 3.93
C ARG A 19 3.55 -13.21 5.16
N LYS A 20 4.39 -12.45 5.86
CA LYS A 20 3.97 -11.71 7.07
C LYS A 20 2.93 -10.64 6.77
N TYR A 21 3.02 -9.98 5.62
CA TYR A 21 2.04 -9.02 5.16
C TYR A 21 0.65 -9.65 4.98
N LEU A 22 0.56 -10.85 4.40
CA LEU A 22 -0.72 -11.55 4.20
C LEU A 22 -1.28 -12.17 5.48
N GLU A 23 -0.41 -12.57 6.42
CA GLU A 23 -0.81 -13.07 7.74
C GLU A 23 -1.37 -11.96 8.64
N ALA A 24 -0.86 -10.74 8.50
CA ALA A 24 -1.22 -9.61 9.35
C ALA A 24 -2.70 -9.22 9.25
N ASP A 25 -3.28 -8.85 10.39
CA ASP A 25 -4.57 -8.14 10.42
C ASP A 25 -4.41 -6.68 10.02
N LYS A 26 -3.28 -6.07 10.36
CA LYS A 26 -2.99 -4.66 10.14
C LYS A 26 -1.50 -4.43 9.84
N VAL A 27 -1.21 -3.52 8.93
CA VAL A 27 0.15 -3.06 8.60
C VAL A 27 0.24 -1.56 8.83
N ILE A 28 1.20 -1.15 9.65
CA ILE A 28 1.49 0.25 9.94
C ILE A 28 2.75 0.63 9.15
N ILE A 29 2.64 1.67 8.33
CA ILE A 29 3.69 2.14 7.43
C ILE A 29 4.11 3.54 7.86
N PHE A 30 5.41 3.74 8.06
CA PHE A 30 5.99 5.06 8.28
C PHE A 30 6.81 5.45 7.06
N SER A 31 6.52 6.59 6.45
CA SER A 31 7.24 7.08 5.28
C SER A 31 7.60 8.54 5.40
N GLN A 32 8.86 8.87 5.16
CA GLN A 32 9.25 10.26 4.90
C GLN A 32 8.76 10.70 3.51
N ILE A 33 8.30 11.94 3.44
CA ILE A 33 7.97 12.62 2.20
C ILE A 33 9.26 13.12 1.55
N LYS A 34 9.45 12.78 0.28
CA LYS A 34 10.55 13.25 -0.57
C LYS A 34 9.94 13.88 -1.82
N LYS A 35 10.32 15.12 -2.12
CA LYS A 35 9.80 15.89 -3.27
C LYS A 35 8.26 15.95 -3.34
N GLY A 36 7.61 16.07 -2.19
CA GLY A 36 6.14 16.15 -2.10
C GLY A 36 5.39 14.82 -2.24
N PHE A 37 6.08 13.68 -2.23
CA PHE A 37 5.47 12.36 -2.35
C PHE A 37 6.18 11.28 -1.52
N ILE A 38 5.72 10.03 -1.57
CA ILE A 38 6.44 8.90 -0.95
C ILE A 38 7.82 8.72 -1.56
N SER A 39 8.76 8.23 -0.75
CA SER A 39 10.10 7.92 -1.26
C SER A 39 10.07 6.85 -2.36
N GLY A 40 11.05 6.90 -3.27
CA GLY A 40 11.17 5.88 -4.33
C GLY A 40 11.30 4.46 -3.76
N LYS A 41 12.00 4.30 -2.63
CA LYS A 41 12.11 3.02 -1.92
C LYS A 41 10.76 2.50 -1.42
N MET A 42 9.92 3.39 -0.86
CA MET A 42 8.56 3.03 -0.43
C MET A 42 7.71 2.60 -1.63
N LYS A 43 7.78 3.34 -2.73
CA LYS A 43 7.10 2.99 -3.98
C LYS A 43 7.54 1.61 -4.50
N THR A 44 8.83 1.30 -4.43
CA THR A 44 9.35 -0.03 -4.79
C THR A 44 8.75 -1.15 -3.94
N ILE A 45 8.59 -0.96 -2.63
CA ILE A 45 7.95 -1.98 -1.77
C ILE A 45 6.48 -2.17 -2.15
N ILE A 46 5.74 -1.06 -2.32
CA ILE A 46 4.33 -1.07 -2.71
C ILE A 46 4.14 -1.79 -4.05
N ASP A 47 4.92 -1.44 -5.08
CA ASP A 47 4.83 -2.06 -6.41
C ASP A 47 5.09 -3.56 -6.38
N ARG A 48 5.93 -4.02 -5.45
CA ARG A 48 6.25 -5.43 -5.28
C ARG A 48 5.16 -6.23 -4.59
N LEU A 49 4.14 -5.59 -4.00
CA LEU A 49 2.94 -6.27 -3.51
C LEU A 49 2.06 -6.82 -4.64
N ILE A 50 2.31 -6.44 -5.90
CA ILE A 50 1.53 -6.90 -7.06
C ILE A 50 1.44 -8.43 -7.16
N CYS A 51 2.44 -9.15 -6.63
CA CYS A 51 2.47 -10.61 -6.58
C CYS A 51 1.29 -11.22 -5.82
N HIS A 52 0.66 -10.47 -4.93
CA HIS A 52 -0.50 -10.89 -4.14
C HIS A 52 -1.83 -10.83 -4.90
N TYR A 53 -1.82 -10.46 -6.18
CA TYR A 53 -3.05 -10.35 -6.97
C TYR A 53 -2.98 -11.23 -8.22
N LEU A 54 -4.15 -11.45 -8.82
CA LEU A 54 -4.27 -12.16 -10.08
C LEU A 54 -4.08 -11.19 -11.26
N PRO A 55 -3.53 -11.66 -12.39
CA PRO A 55 -3.38 -10.86 -13.62
C PRO A 55 -4.72 -10.69 -14.37
N TYR A 56 -5.83 -10.69 -13.64
CA TYR A 56 -7.18 -10.46 -14.14
C TYR A 56 -7.70 -9.17 -13.53
N ILE A 57 -8.36 -8.36 -14.35
CA ILE A 57 -8.89 -7.07 -13.94
C ILE A 57 -10.41 -7.20 -13.85
N GLU A 58 -10.95 -6.75 -12.72
CA GLU A 58 -12.37 -6.51 -12.52
C GLU A 58 -12.63 -5.01 -12.68
N ILE A 59 -13.63 -4.66 -13.48
CA ILE A 59 -14.10 -3.29 -13.62
C ILE A 59 -15.31 -3.13 -12.69
N SER A 60 -15.19 -2.19 -11.76
CA SER A 60 -16.21 -1.89 -10.77
C SER A 60 -16.45 -0.38 -10.69
N LYS A 61 -17.43 0.05 -9.89
CA LYS A 61 -17.65 1.49 -9.61
C LYS A 61 -16.43 2.16 -8.96
N GLU A 62 -15.59 1.40 -8.27
CA GLU A 62 -14.36 1.88 -7.62
C GLU A 62 -13.19 1.98 -8.61
N GLY A 63 -13.38 1.49 -9.84
CA GLY A 63 -12.41 1.50 -10.94
C GLY A 63 -11.97 0.10 -11.35
N SER A 64 -10.84 0.06 -12.05
CA SER A 64 -10.20 -1.18 -12.51
C SER A 64 -9.24 -1.71 -11.46
N ASN A 65 -9.56 -2.87 -10.90
CA ASN A 65 -8.80 -3.49 -9.82
C ASN A 65 -8.38 -4.90 -10.21
N HIS A 66 -7.20 -5.33 -9.74
CA HIS A 66 -6.83 -6.74 -9.87
C HIS A 66 -7.76 -7.61 -9.03
N LEU A 67 -8.12 -8.79 -9.54
CA LEU A 67 -8.79 -9.80 -8.73
C LEU A 67 -7.89 -10.24 -7.57
N ALA A 68 -8.50 -10.38 -6.40
CA ALA A 68 -7.84 -10.88 -5.21
C ALA A 68 -7.33 -12.31 -5.45
N ARG A 69 -6.09 -12.58 -5.01
CA ARG A 69 -5.55 -13.95 -4.99
C ARG A 69 -5.88 -14.66 -3.67
N TYR A 70 -5.97 -13.90 -2.58
CA TYR A 70 -6.18 -14.40 -1.22
C TYR A 70 -7.48 -13.85 -0.64
N ASN A 71 -8.04 -14.55 0.34
CA ASN A 71 -9.32 -14.17 0.96
C ASN A 71 -9.22 -12.98 1.92
N LYS A 72 -8.00 -12.65 2.36
CA LYS A 72 -7.72 -11.62 3.36
C LYS A 72 -6.52 -10.79 2.96
N TYR A 73 -6.63 -9.48 3.20
CA TYR A 73 -5.57 -8.49 3.09
C TYR A 73 -5.59 -7.64 4.37
N PRO A 74 -4.43 -7.14 4.82
CA PRO A 74 -4.35 -6.36 6.05
C PRO A 74 -5.03 -5.00 5.90
N ASP A 75 -5.52 -4.48 7.01
CA ASP A 75 -5.85 -3.07 7.13
C ASP A 75 -4.57 -2.21 7.15
N ILE A 76 -4.67 -0.97 6.68
CA ILE A 76 -3.49 -0.11 6.47
C ILE A 76 -3.60 1.14 7.33
N GLU A 77 -2.53 1.41 8.08
CA GLU A 77 -2.29 2.70 8.70
C GLU A 77 -1.02 3.29 8.10
N PHE A 78 -1.14 4.45 7.46
CA PHE A 78 -0.05 5.11 6.80
C PHE A 78 0.25 6.44 7.50
N TYR A 79 1.43 6.51 8.09
CA TYR A 79 1.95 7.71 8.73
C TYR A 79 3.04 8.31 7.86
N TYR A 80 2.91 9.61 7.60
CA TYR A 80 3.91 10.34 6.85
C TYR A 80 4.54 11.48 7.63
N GLU A 81 5.79 11.75 7.32
CA GLU A 81 6.55 12.87 7.88
C GLU A 81 7.11 13.72 6.74
N GLY A 82 6.79 15.01 6.73
CA GLY A 82 7.48 15.98 5.88
C GLY A 82 6.59 17.13 5.40
N ASN A 83 7.24 18.09 4.75
CA ASN A 83 6.61 19.32 4.30
C ASN A 83 6.16 19.20 2.84
N PHE A 84 5.01 19.81 2.56
CA PHE A 84 4.48 19.95 1.20
C PHE A 84 4.72 21.38 0.73
N SER A 85 5.35 21.54 -0.43
CA SER A 85 5.55 22.86 -1.06
C SER A 85 4.28 23.41 -1.68
N MET A 86 3.34 22.54 -2.06
CA MET A 86 2.09 22.89 -2.71
C MET A 86 0.91 22.77 -1.74
N LYS A 87 -0.02 23.73 -1.77
CA LYS A 87 -1.20 23.76 -0.86
C LYS A 87 -2.01 22.45 -0.86
N ASN A 88 -2.15 21.82 -2.02
CA ASN A 88 -2.92 20.58 -2.17
C ASN A 88 -2.06 19.31 -2.08
N GLY A 89 -0.76 19.43 -1.82
CA GLY A 89 0.18 18.29 -1.86
C GLY A 89 -0.17 17.20 -0.84
N LYS A 90 -0.62 17.61 0.34
CA LYS A 90 -1.10 16.69 1.39
C LYS A 90 -2.28 15.85 0.90
N GLN A 91 -3.32 16.52 0.39
CA GLN A 91 -4.53 15.85 -0.08
C GLN A 91 -4.23 14.90 -1.23
N ILE A 92 -3.39 15.32 -2.18
CA ILE A 92 -2.96 14.46 -3.31
C ILE A 92 -2.27 13.18 -2.82
N LEU A 93 -1.40 13.30 -1.80
CA LEU A 93 -0.75 12.14 -1.20
C LEU A 93 -1.77 11.22 -0.51
N GLU A 94 -2.64 11.78 0.32
CA GLU A 94 -3.66 11.02 1.06
C GLU A 94 -4.57 10.26 0.08
N ASP A 95 -5.09 10.95 -0.94
CA ASP A 95 -5.93 10.36 -1.99
C ASP A 95 -5.18 9.26 -2.75
N TYR A 96 -3.90 9.48 -3.08
CA TYR A 96 -3.07 8.47 -3.74
C TYR A 96 -2.88 7.21 -2.88
N ILE A 97 -2.57 7.37 -1.59
CA ILE A 97 -2.34 6.25 -0.68
C ILE A 97 -3.64 5.47 -0.49
N ILE A 98 -4.76 6.16 -0.21
CA ILE A 98 -6.07 5.54 -0.09
C ILE A 98 -6.39 4.76 -1.35
N ARG A 99 -6.29 5.40 -2.52
CA ARG A 99 -6.57 4.75 -3.81
C ARG A 99 -5.71 3.51 -4.03
N THR A 100 -4.40 3.61 -3.75
CA THR A 100 -3.46 2.50 -3.96
C THR A 100 -3.83 1.30 -3.08
N PHE A 101 -4.11 1.52 -1.79
CA PHE A 101 -4.44 0.41 -0.89
C PHE A 101 -5.86 -0.14 -1.09
N THR A 102 -6.81 0.68 -1.58
CA THR A 102 -8.12 0.19 -2.06
C THR A 102 -7.95 -0.75 -3.25
N GLN A 103 -7.11 -0.40 -4.23
CA GLN A 103 -6.78 -1.28 -5.36
C GLN A 103 -6.12 -2.59 -4.91
N TYR A 104 -5.42 -2.53 -3.77
CA TYR A 104 -4.78 -3.66 -3.09
C TYR A 104 -5.72 -4.38 -2.11
N ARG A 105 -7.03 -4.17 -2.24
CA ARG A 105 -8.10 -4.89 -1.52
C ARG A 105 -8.04 -4.75 0.01
N SER A 106 -7.32 -3.75 0.52
CA SER A 106 -7.37 -3.36 1.94
C SER A 106 -8.72 -2.70 2.22
N LYS A 107 -9.37 -3.06 3.34
CA LYS A 107 -10.71 -2.58 3.67
C LYS A 107 -10.67 -1.28 4.46
N ASN A 108 -9.91 -1.25 5.55
CA ASN A 108 -9.75 -0.05 6.37
C ASN A 108 -8.40 0.59 6.07
N ILE A 109 -8.42 1.83 5.61
CA ILE A 109 -7.21 2.59 5.26
C ILE A 109 -7.27 3.92 6.00
N MET A 110 -6.22 4.18 6.78
CA MET A 110 -6.06 5.43 7.49
C MET A 110 -4.74 6.08 7.05
N VAL A 111 -4.79 7.35 6.70
CA VAL A 111 -3.59 8.14 6.36
C VAL A 111 -3.53 9.35 7.26
N LYS A 112 -2.41 9.53 7.97
CA LYS A 112 -2.24 10.60 8.95
C LYS A 112 -0.80 11.12 8.98
N ASP A 113 -0.65 12.32 9.53
CA ASP A 113 0.66 12.86 9.88
C ASP A 113 1.27 12.09 11.06
N ILE A 114 2.59 11.89 11.04
CA ILE A 114 3.31 11.14 12.07
C ILE A 114 3.13 11.71 13.48
N ASN A 115 2.89 13.01 13.62
CA ASN A 115 2.68 13.66 14.92
C ASN A 115 1.39 13.18 15.62
N THR A 116 0.48 12.53 14.89
CA THR A 116 -0.74 11.96 15.46
C THR A 116 -0.55 10.53 15.95
N TRP A 117 0.59 9.90 15.67
CA TRP A 117 0.87 8.55 16.11
C TRP A 117 1.10 8.53 17.63
N GLY A 118 0.35 7.68 18.34
CA GLY A 118 0.45 7.55 19.80
C GLY A 118 -0.27 8.63 20.61
N ALA A 119 -0.88 9.64 19.98
CA ALA A 119 -1.70 10.66 20.64
C ALA A 119 -3.06 10.14 21.16
N THR A 120 -3.34 8.85 20.93
CA THR A 120 -4.47 8.12 21.51
C THR A 120 -3.91 7.08 22.49
N LYS A 121 -3.64 7.55 23.71
CA LYS A 121 -3.60 6.72 24.92
C LYS A 121 -4.59 7.31 25.91
#